data_AF-S8BSE8-F1
#
_entry.id   AF-S8BSE8-F1
#
_cell.length_a   1.000
_cell.length_b   1.000
_cell.length_c   1.000
_cell.angle_alpha   90.00
_cell.angle_beta   90.00
_cell.angle_gamma   90.00
#
_symmetry.space_group_name_H-M   'P 1'
#
loop_
_entity.id
_entity.type
_entity.pdbx_description
1 polymer ?
#
loop_
_entity_poly.entity_id
_entity_poly.type
_entity_poly.pdbx_seq_one_letter_code
_entity_poly.pdbx_strand_id
1 'polypeptide(L)'
;MVADALTYHPTISHLLKFLSTTLGRDKLLRLIQYISRFLSFYLYRKGYSAAVIAPFDAIKKQFGMTRKLMRVGKNMESVKAASLAYDEKAVDPVLKYAAVGRHLGYAGYLTLDSIHY
;
A
#
# COMPACT_ATOMS: atom_id res chain seq x y z
N MET A 1 25.62 -10.19 0.81
CA MET A 1 25.77 -11.63 1.17
C MET A 1 24.58 -12.20 1.93
N VAL A 2 24.21 -11.74 3.15
CA VAL A 2 22.98 -12.22 3.83
C VAL A 2 21.71 -11.47 3.36
N ALA A 3 21.84 -10.16 3.08
CA ALA A 3 20.73 -9.36 2.56
C ALA A 3 20.29 -9.81 1.15
N ASP A 4 21.23 -10.22 0.28
CA ASP A 4 20.93 -10.74 -1.06
C ASP A 4 20.16 -12.05 -1.03
N ALA A 5 20.53 -12.98 -0.15
CA ALA A 5 19.81 -14.24 0.00
C ALA A 5 18.35 -14.02 0.42
N LEU A 6 18.08 -12.96 1.19
CA LEU A 6 16.74 -12.58 1.60
C LEU A 6 15.98 -11.89 0.46
N THR A 7 16.57 -10.89 -0.21
CA THR A 7 15.92 -10.09 -1.27
C THR A 7 15.68 -10.87 -2.57
N TYR A 8 16.55 -11.83 -2.90
CA TYR A 8 16.40 -12.71 -4.06
C TYR A 8 15.60 -13.99 -3.78
N HIS A 9 15.14 -14.20 -2.54
CA HIS A 9 14.37 -15.40 -2.21
C HIS A 9 13.07 -15.47 -3.05
N PRO A 10 12.78 -16.61 -3.72
CA PRO A 10 11.62 -16.74 -4.60
C PRO A 10 10.29 -16.43 -3.90
N THR A 11 10.23 -16.67 -2.58
CA THR A 11 9.09 -16.33 -1.73
C THR A 11 8.78 -14.84 -1.71
N ILE A 12 9.79 -13.95 -1.73
CA ILE A 12 9.54 -12.50 -1.80
C ILE A 12 8.98 -12.14 -3.16
N SER A 13 9.51 -12.69 -4.26
CA SER A 13 8.95 -12.50 -5.60
C SER A 13 7.49 -12.97 -5.69
N HIS A 14 7.16 -14.10 -5.08
CA HIS A 14 5.80 -14.63 -5.05
C HIS A 14 4.87 -13.77 -4.18
N LEU A 15 5.36 -13.30 -3.04
CA LEU A 15 4.62 -12.43 -2.13
C LEU A 15 4.36 -11.05 -2.76
N LEU A 16 5.31 -10.50 -3.52
CA LEU A 16 5.12 -9.28 -4.30
C LEU A 16 4.11 -9.46 -5.44
N LYS A 17 4.16 -10.59 -6.17
CA LYS A 17 3.12 -10.92 -7.15
C LYS A 17 1.75 -11.08 -6.50
N PHE A 18 1.69 -11.68 -5.31
CA PHE A 18 0.44 -11.77 -4.54
C PHE A 18 -0.04 -10.39 -4.09
N LEU A 19 0.85 -9.54 -3.58
CA LEU A 19 0.56 -8.17 -3.18
C LEU A 19 0.08 -7.31 -4.36
N SER A 20 0.64 -7.48 -5.56
CA SER A 20 0.17 -6.74 -6.74
C SER A 20 -1.27 -7.09 -7.12
N THR A 21 -1.74 -8.31 -6.86
CA THR A 21 -3.17 -8.67 -7.02
C THR A 21 -4.09 -7.94 -6.03
N THR A 22 -3.58 -7.49 -4.88
CA THR A 22 -4.37 -6.75 -3.89
C THR A 22 -4.69 -5.31 -4.31
N LEU A 23 -4.02 -4.79 -5.35
CA LEU A 23 -4.32 -3.47 -5.92
C LEU A 23 -5.75 -3.38 -6.48
N GLY A 24 -6.26 -4.45 -7.08
CA GLY A 24 -7.65 -4.54 -7.52
C GLY A 24 -8.63 -4.46 -6.33
N ARG A 25 -8.26 -5.10 -5.21
CA ARG A 25 -9.04 -5.07 -3.97
C ARG A 25 -9.07 -3.68 -3.34
N ASP A 26 -7.97 -2.91 -3.35
CA ASP A 26 -7.98 -1.50 -2.89
C ASP A 26 -9.01 -0.64 -3.63
N LYS A 27 -9.14 -0.82 -4.95
CA LYS A 27 -10.10 -0.07 -5.77
C LYS A 27 -11.54 -0.44 -5.41
N LEU A 28 -11.84 -1.73 -5.24
CA LEU A 28 -13.17 -2.19 -4.84
C LEU A 28 -13.54 -1.69 -3.44
N LEU A 29 -12.63 -1.80 -2.47
CA LEU A 29 -12.87 -1.29 -1.12
C LEU A 29 -13.07 0.23 -1.09
N ARG A 30 -12.41 0.98 -1.99
CA ARG A 30 -12.64 2.42 -2.17
C ARG A 30 -14.06 2.72 -2.66
N LEU A 31 -14.54 1.96 -3.63
CA LEU A 31 -15.91 2.11 -4.16
C LEU A 31 -16.93 1.84 -3.06
N ILE A 32 -16.76 0.75 -2.29
CA ILE A 32 -17.64 0.41 -1.16
C ILE A 32 -17.62 1.51 -0.09
N GLN A 33 -16.45 2.06 0.25
CA GLN A 33 -16.36 3.20 1.16
C GLN A 33 -17.11 4.44 0.67
N TYR A 34 -17.06 4.75 -0.63
CA TYR A 34 -17.78 5.90 -1.18
C TYR A 34 -19.29 5.67 -1.18
N ILE A 35 -19.75 4.46 -1.48
CA ILE A 35 -21.16 4.10 -1.36
C ILE A 35 -21.62 4.22 0.09
N SER A 36 -20.84 3.71 1.05
CA SER A 36 -21.13 3.81 2.49
C SER A 36 -21.20 5.28 2.96
N ARG A 37 -20.29 6.14 2.50
CA ARG A 37 -20.34 7.59 2.76
C ARG A 37 -21.60 8.24 2.19
N PHE A 38 -21.93 7.93 0.94
CA PHE A 38 -23.12 8.46 0.28
C PHE A 38 -24.40 8.04 1.02
N LEU A 39 -24.49 6.76 1.40
CA LEU A 39 -25.65 6.21 2.08
C LEU A 39 -25.81 6.78 3.49
N SER A 40 -24.71 6.95 4.23
CA SER A 40 -24.70 7.63 5.54
C SER A 40 -25.21 9.08 5.41
N PHE A 41 -24.76 9.83 4.41
CA PHE A 41 -25.23 11.20 4.15
C PHE A 41 -26.71 11.24 3.75
N TYR A 42 -27.15 10.32 2.88
CA TYR A 42 -28.54 10.24 2.44
C TYR A 42 -29.50 9.90 3.59
N LEU A 43 -29.15 8.91 4.41
CA LEU A 43 -29.92 8.51 5.59
C LEU A 43 -30.00 9.63 6.64
N TYR A 44 -28.89 10.34 6.86
CA TYR A 44 -28.86 11.51 7.73
C TYR A 44 -29.83 12.60 7.25
N ARG A 45 -29.84 12.89 5.94
CA ARG A 45 -30.71 13.92 5.36
C ARG A 45 -32.19 13.56 5.34
N LYS A 46 -32.51 12.27 5.39
CA LYS A 46 -33.88 11.75 5.55
C LYS A 46 -34.36 11.71 7.01
N GLY A 47 -33.51 12.05 7.99
CA GLY A 47 -33.87 12.10 9.41
C GLY A 47 -33.93 10.73 10.11
N TYR A 48 -33.26 9.71 9.57
CA TYR A 48 -33.19 8.39 10.22
C TYR A 48 -32.38 8.44 11.52
N SER A 49 -32.70 7.55 12.46
CA SER A 49 -32.01 7.47 13.76
C SER A 49 -30.53 7.10 13.60
N ALA A 50 -29.70 7.55 14.55
CA ALA A 50 -28.26 7.30 14.54
C ALA A 50 -27.91 5.80 14.54
N ALA A 51 -28.78 4.94 15.05
CA ALA A 51 -28.61 3.49 15.03
C ALA A 51 -28.57 2.91 13.60
N VAL A 52 -29.33 3.49 12.67
CA VAL A 52 -29.35 3.06 11.25
C VAL A 52 -28.12 3.56 10.50
N ILE A 53 -27.51 4.67 10.94
CA ILE A 53 -26.33 5.29 10.31
C ILE A 53 -25.03 4.67 10.81
N ALA A 54 -24.99 4.23 12.08
CA ALA A 54 -23.84 3.60 12.73
C ALA A 54 -23.14 2.47 11.93
N PRO A 55 -23.86 1.51 11.32
CA PRO A 55 -23.21 0.45 10.54
C PRO A 55 -22.48 0.99 9.30
N PHE A 56 -23.03 2.01 8.63
CA PHE A 56 -22.37 2.62 7.47
C PHE A 56 -21.09 3.35 7.88
N ASP A 57 -21.09 3.98 9.04
CA ASP A 57 -19.90 4.66 9.56
C ASP A 57 -18.83 3.66 10.04
N ALA A 58 -19.24 2.53 10.61
CA ALA A 58 -18.36 1.41 10.95
C ALA A 58 -17.70 0.81 9.70
N ILE A 59 -18.49 0.56 8.65
CA ILE A 59 -18.03 0.08 7.34
C ILE A 59 -16.98 1.04 6.75
N LYS A 60 -17.23 2.35 6.81
CA LYS A 60 -16.29 3.38 6.35
C LYS A 60 -14.95 3.29 7.08
N LYS A 61 -14.97 3.16 8.41
CA LYS A 61 -13.77 3.09 9.26
C LYS A 61 -13.00 1.80 9.05
N GLN A 62 -13.68 0.65 9.08
CA GLN A 62 -13.08 -0.67 8.91
C GLN A 62 -12.42 -0.81 7.55
N PHE A 63 -13.13 -0.46 6.46
CA PHE A 63 -12.51 -0.52 5.13
C PHE A 63 -11.39 0.49 4.93
N GLY A 64 -11.39 1.60 5.65
CA GLY A 64 -10.26 2.53 5.65
C GLY A 64 -9.00 1.87 6.22
N MET A 65 -9.16 1.15 7.34
CA MET A 65 -8.09 0.41 7.99
C MET A 65 -7.60 -0.77 7.13
N THR A 66 -8.51 -1.55 6.54
CA THR A 66 -8.15 -2.66 5.64
C THR A 66 -7.34 -2.18 4.45
N ARG A 67 -7.69 -1.02 3.87
CA ARG A 67 -6.94 -0.41 2.76
C ARG A 67 -5.55 0.08 3.15
N LYS A 68 -5.36 0.53 4.39
CA LYS A 68 -4.02 0.81 4.93
C LYS A 68 -3.18 -0.46 4.98
N LEU A 69 -3.73 -1.53 5.55
CA LEU A 69 -3.03 -2.81 5.66
C LEU A 69 -2.60 -3.37 4.29
N MET A 70 -3.48 -3.27 3.28
CA MET A 70 -3.17 -3.72 1.92
C MET A 70 -2.06 -2.89 1.23
N ARG A 71 -1.72 -1.69 1.72
CA ARG A 71 -0.66 -0.85 1.15
C ARG A 71 0.70 -1.03 1.81
N VAL A 72 0.76 -1.57 3.02
CA VAL A 72 2.03 -1.80 3.76
C VAL A 72 3.00 -2.68 2.95
N GLY A 73 2.50 -3.60 2.12
CA GLY A 73 3.35 -4.43 1.25
C GLY A 73 3.99 -3.70 0.06
N LYS A 74 3.52 -2.51 -0.32
CA LYS A 74 4.14 -1.72 -1.41
C LYS A 74 5.52 -1.17 -1.01
N ASN A 75 5.75 -0.98 0.28
CA ASN A 75 7.04 -0.55 0.80
C ASN A 75 8.13 -1.61 0.55
N MET A 76 7.76 -2.89 0.62
CA MET A 76 8.67 -4.01 0.34
C MET A 76 9.06 -4.11 -1.15
N GLU A 77 8.21 -3.68 -2.08
CA GLU A 77 8.58 -3.60 -3.51
C GLU A 77 9.71 -2.61 -3.75
N SER A 78 9.66 -1.45 -3.09
CA SER A 78 10.68 -0.40 -3.25
C SER A 78 12.01 -0.78 -2.61
N VAL A 79 11.98 -1.51 -1.49
CA VAL A 79 13.18 -2.06 -0.84
C VAL A 79 13.86 -3.11 -1.73
N LYS A 80 13.09 -3.99 -2.37
CA LYS A 80 13.63 -4.98 -3.32
C LYS A 80 14.16 -4.32 -4.60
N ALA A 81 13.48 -3.29 -5.11
CA ALA A 81 13.97 -2.53 -6.27
C ALA A 81 15.30 -1.82 -5.96
N ALA A 82 15.46 -1.30 -4.74
CA ALA A 82 16.72 -0.72 -4.28
C ALA A 82 17.85 -1.76 -4.18
N SER A 83 17.56 -2.98 -3.71
CA SER A 83 18.57 -4.05 -3.66
C SER A 83 18.99 -4.52 -5.06
N LEU A 84 18.04 -4.65 -6.00
CA LEU A 84 18.31 -5.03 -7.39
C LEU A 84 19.17 -3.96 -8.10
N ALA A 85 18.85 -2.68 -7.92
CA ALA A 85 19.66 -1.58 -8.47
C ALA A 85 21.08 -1.53 -7.87
N TYR A 86 21.25 -1.96 -6.61
CA TYR A 86 22.56 -2.06 -5.97
C TYR A 86 23.41 -3.23 -6.48
N ASP A 87 22.78 -4.29 -6.98
CA ASP A 87 23.49 -5.49 -7.44
C ASP A 87 23.80 -5.48 -8.95
N GLU A 88 23.26 -4.50 -9.68
CA GLU A 88 23.53 -4.32 -11.09
C GLU A 88 25.00 -3.88 -11.31
N LYS A 89 25.81 -4.77 -11.91
CA LYS A 89 27.25 -4.55 -12.13
C LYS A 89 27.59 -3.89 -13.46
N ALA A 90 26.61 -3.76 -14.36
CA ALA A 90 26.79 -3.27 -15.73
C ALA A 90 26.45 -1.78 -15.92
N VAL A 91 26.15 -1.05 -14.85
CA VAL A 91 25.67 0.34 -14.87
C VAL A 91 26.73 1.29 -14.33
N ASP A 92 26.83 2.46 -14.95
CA ASP A 92 27.75 3.54 -14.57
C ASP A 92 27.59 3.88 -13.07
N PRO A 93 28.68 4.00 -12.27
CA PRO A 93 28.60 4.08 -10.81
C PRO A 93 27.71 5.23 -10.32
N VAL A 94 27.74 6.37 -11.00
CA VAL A 94 26.92 7.55 -10.66
C VAL A 94 25.43 7.28 -10.87
N LEU A 95 25.08 6.61 -11.96
CA LEU A 95 23.69 6.26 -12.29
C LEU A 95 23.15 5.22 -11.29
N LYS A 96 24.01 4.28 -10.88
CA LYS A 96 23.72 3.27 -9.86
C LYS A 96 23.41 3.89 -8.50
N TYR A 97 24.27 4.78 -7.99
CA TYR A 97 24.02 5.47 -6.72
C TYR A 97 22.79 6.39 -6.78
N ALA A 98 22.55 7.06 -7.91
CA ALA A 98 21.35 7.87 -8.11
C ALA A 98 20.06 7.01 -8.12
N ALA A 99 20.08 5.85 -8.77
CA ALA A 99 18.95 4.91 -8.77
C ALA A 99 18.68 4.33 -7.38
N VAL A 100 19.72 3.90 -6.66
CA VAL A 100 19.61 3.40 -5.28
C VAL A 100 19.06 4.49 -4.35
N GLY A 101 19.58 5.72 -4.44
CA GLY A 101 19.09 6.86 -3.67
C GLY A 101 17.63 7.20 -3.96
N ARG A 102 17.22 7.15 -5.23
CA ARG A 102 15.82 7.32 -5.63
C ARG A 102 14.93 6.24 -5.02
N HIS A 103 15.29 4.97 -5.16
CA HIS A 103 14.46 3.86 -4.68
C HIS A 103 14.40 3.80 -3.14
N LEU A 104 15.49 4.14 -2.44
CA LEU A 104 15.51 4.30 -0.98
C LEU A 104 14.72 5.53 -0.53
N GLY A 105 14.81 6.65 -1.24
CA GLY A 105 14.01 7.84 -0.97
C GLY A 105 12.51 7.59 -1.14
N TYR A 106 12.12 6.86 -2.19
CA TYR A 106 10.73 6.41 -2.37
C TYR A 106 10.29 5.41 -1.31
N ALA A 107 11.15 4.45 -0.92
CA ALA A 107 10.85 3.51 0.16
C ALA A 107 10.67 4.22 1.50
N GLY A 108 11.55 5.19 1.82
CA GLY A 108 11.46 6.04 3.01
C GLY A 108 10.21 6.91 3.02
N TYR A 109 9.92 7.58 1.90
CA TYR A 109 8.70 8.38 1.77
C TYR A 109 7.43 7.52 1.92
N LEU A 110 7.36 6.37 1.25
CA LEU A 110 6.19 5.49 1.32
C LEU A 110 6.03 4.82 2.68
N THR A 111 7.12 4.51 3.40
CA THR A 111 7.07 4.01 4.78
C THR A 111 6.59 5.09 5.75
N LEU A 112 7.06 6.33 5.62
CA LEU A 112 6.59 7.46 6.42
C LEU A 112 5.12 7.81 6.12
N ASP A 113 4.71 7.81 4.85
CA ASP A 113 3.31 8.00 4.42
C ASP A 113 2.39 6.90 4.98
N SER A 114 2.90 5.67 5.10
CA SER A 114 2.17 4.56 5.71
C SER A 114 2.00 4.69 7.24
N ILE A 115 2.89 5.45 7.91
CA ILE A 115 2.88 5.64 9.37
C ILE A 115 2.10 6.90 9.78
N HIS A 116 2.16 7.97 8.97
CA HIS A 116 1.61 9.28 9.35
C HIS A 116 0.09 9.43 9.16
N TYR A 117 -0.59 8.51 8.47
CA TYR A 117 -2.04 8.57 8.18
C TYR A 117 -2.88 7.56 8.95
#